data_AF-A0A1L9Q1L3-F1
#
_entry.id   AF-A0A1L9Q1L3-F1
#
_cell.length_a   1.000
_cell.length_b   1.000
_cell.length_c   1.000
_cell.angle_alpha   90.00
_cell.angle_beta   90.00
_cell.angle_gamma   90.00
#
_symmetry.space_group_name_H-M   'P 1'
#
loop_
_entity.id
_entity.type
_entity.pdbx_description
1 polymer ?
#
loop_
_entity_poly.entity_id
_entity_poly.type
_entity_poly.pdbx_seq_one_letter_code
_entity_poly.pdbx_strand_id
1 'polypeptide(L)'
;MYIIAPLSNCASPPKRDRFLEYISKIAPITHTHEPKCHAYAWFRSAEDNDAVPHHWVRGFEVYEDIEANTVTHRASTEYKAFRAAVAEEGLLARPSDLRYWRPLSGFLTRNIQEAAASKTQSQTLRRRDPFCGSWKGS
;
A
#
# COMPACT_ATOMS: atom_id res chain seq x y z
N MET A 1 -13.73 7.98 -3.29
CA MET A 1 -12.31 7.62 -3.43
C MET A 1 -11.48 8.87 -3.70
N TYR A 2 -10.37 9.02 -3.00
CA TYR A 2 -9.38 10.08 -3.18
C TYR A 2 -8.00 9.47 -3.37
N ILE A 3 -7.23 10.07 -4.26
CA ILE A 3 -5.85 9.67 -4.53
C ILE A 3 -4.92 10.79 -4.09
N ILE A 4 -3.85 10.42 -3.42
CA ILE A 4 -2.76 11.32 -3.03
C ILE A 4 -1.48 10.73 -3.62
N ALA A 5 -0.69 11.59 -4.26
CA ALA A 5 0.63 11.21 -4.77
C ALA A 5 1.70 12.14 -4.20
N PRO A 6 2.02 12.02 -2.89
CA PRO A 6 2.99 12.89 -2.24
C PRO A 6 4.31 12.96 -2.99
N LEU A 7 4.87 14.16 -3.15
CA LEU A 7 6.29 14.31 -3.50
C LEU A 7 7.02 14.94 -2.31
N SER A 8 7.84 14.13 -1.65
CA SER A 8 8.61 14.55 -0.48
C SER A 8 10.04 14.89 -0.89
N ASN A 9 10.35 16.18 -0.76
CA ASN A 9 11.64 16.75 -1.09
C ASN A 9 12.62 16.51 0.07
N CYS A 10 13.07 15.27 0.27
CA CYS A 10 14.04 14.98 1.33
C CYS A 10 15.28 15.88 1.16
N ALA A 11 15.94 16.25 2.25
CA ALA A 11 17.05 17.21 2.17
C ALA A 11 18.35 16.60 1.61
N SER A 12 18.51 15.28 1.74
CA SER A 12 19.70 14.54 1.31
C SER A 12 19.42 13.02 1.31
N PRO A 13 20.31 12.19 0.74
CA PRO A 13 20.15 10.73 0.77
C PRO A 13 20.05 10.13 2.19
N PRO A 14 20.87 10.51 3.20
CA PRO A 14 20.68 10.03 4.56
C PRO A 14 19.33 10.43 5.16
N LYS A 15 18.87 11.65 4.87
CA LYS A 15 17.56 12.15 5.34
C LYS A 15 16.40 11.42 4.67
N ARG A 16 16.54 11.01 3.41
CA ARG A 16 15.60 10.11 2.72
C ARG A 16 15.49 8.77 3.42
N ASP A 17 16.62 8.14 3.73
CA ASP A 17 16.61 6.82 4.37
C ASP A 17 15.95 6.91 5.74
N ARG A 18 16.28 7.94 6.51
CA ARG A 18 15.62 8.26 7.77
C ARG A 18 14.13 8.54 7.64
N PHE A 19 13.71 9.29 6.61
CA PHE A 19 12.30 9.51 6.30
C PHE A 19 11.56 8.19 6.06
N LEU A 20 12.15 7.29 5.27
CA LEU A 20 11.56 5.99 4.95
C LEU A 20 11.52 5.04 6.16
N GLU A 21 12.44 5.17 7.12
CA GLU A 21 12.37 4.44 8.41
C GLU A 21 11.15 4.83 9.25
N TYR A 22 10.66 6.06 9.15
CA TYR A 22 9.40 6.44 9.81
C TYR A 22 8.18 5.96 9.03
N ILE A 23 8.23 6.05 7.69
CA ILE A 23 7.17 5.50 6.83
C ILE A 23 6.99 4.00 7.07
N SER A 24 8.07 3.23 7.27
CA SER A 24 7.98 1.79 7.55
C SER A 24 7.31 1.45 8.88
N LYS A 25 7.23 2.41 9.83
CA LYS A 25 6.48 2.28 11.08
C LYS A 25 5.00 2.60 10.89
N ILE A 26 4.67 3.55 10.01
CA ILE A 26 3.30 3.94 9.69
C ILE A 26 2.60 2.86 8.85
N ALA A 27 3.28 2.35 7.81
CA ALA A 27 2.66 1.49 6.81
C ALA A 27 1.93 0.25 7.39
N PRO A 28 2.50 -0.50 8.38
CA PRO A 28 1.79 -1.61 9.00
C PRO A 28 0.53 -1.19 9.74
N ILE A 29 0.58 -0.05 10.47
CA ILE A 29 -0.56 0.47 11.22
C ILE A 29 -1.67 0.92 10.27
N THR A 30 -1.32 1.66 9.22
CA THR A 30 -2.27 2.06 8.18
C THR A 30 -2.92 0.85 7.52
N HIS A 31 -2.15 -0.18 7.15
CA HIS A 31 -2.71 -1.39 6.56
C HIS A 31 -3.65 -2.16 7.50
N THR A 32 -3.38 -2.16 8.80
CA THR A 32 -4.13 -2.99 9.77
C THR A 32 -5.31 -2.27 10.42
N HIS A 33 -5.23 -0.95 10.61
CA HIS A 33 -6.20 -0.19 11.40
C HIS A 33 -6.97 0.88 10.59
N GLU A 34 -6.58 1.15 9.35
CA GLU A 34 -7.25 2.13 8.50
C GLU A 34 -7.99 1.41 7.35
N PRO A 35 -9.18 0.80 7.58
CA PRO A 35 -9.89 0.01 6.57
C PRO A 35 -10.32 0.81 5.33
N LYS A 36 -10.39 2.14 5.47
CA LYS A 36 -10.66 3.09 4.39
C LYS A 36 -9.42 3.46 3.57
N CYS A 37 -8.24 2.96 3.93
CA CYS A 37 -7.01 3.09 3.16
C CYS A 37 -6.84 1.85 2.27
N HIS A 38 -7.09 2.00 0.98
CA HIS A 38 -7.03 0.90 0.01
C HIS A 38 -5.62 0.67 -0.55
N ALA A 39 -4.76 1.69 -0.51
CA ALA A 39 -3.36 1.57 -0.89
C ALA A 39 -2.52 2.60 -0.14
N TYR A 40 -1.34 2.19 0.31
CA TYR A 40 -0.34 3.06 0.91
C TYR A 40 1.04 2.54 0.52
N ALA A 41 1.73 3.26 -0.36
CA ALA A 41 3.02 2.84 -0.90
C ALA A 41 3.95 4.04 -1.08
N TRP A 42 5.25 3.78 -0.95
CA TRP A 42 6.29 4.79 -1.12
C TRP A 42 7.40 4.26 -2.02
N PHE A 43 7.92 5.13 -2.87
CA PHE A 43 8.81 4.80 -3.98
C PHE A 43 10.02 5.71 -3.99
N ARG A 44 11.15 5.14 -4.39
CA ARG A 44 12.34 5.86 -4.83
C ARG A 44 12.33 5.96 -6.35
N SER A 45 13.03 6.94 -6.92
CA SER A 45 13.30 6.96 -8.36
C SER A 45 14.06 5.69 -8.77
N ALA A 46 13.68 5.11 -9.91
CA ALA A 46 14.37 3.94 -10.45
C ALA A 46 15.75 4.31 -11.03
N GLU A 47 15.86 5.51 -11.63
CA GLU A 47 17.03 6.01 -12.36
C GLU A 47 17.14 7.53 -12.23
N ASP A 48 18.37 8.03 -12.39
CA ASP A 48 18.73 9.46 -12.33
C ASP A 48 17.85 10.31 -13.26
N ASN A 49 17.21 11.33 -12.70
CA ASN A 49 16.33 12.26 -13.43
C ASN A 49 16.64 13.71 -13.05
N ASP A 50 16.90 14.54 -14.05
CA ASP A 50 17.20 15.98 -13.89
C ASP A 50 16.05 16.78 -13.28
N ALA A 51 14.80 16.31 -13.42
CA ALA A 51 13.62 17.00 -12.91
C ALA A 51 13.32 16.70 -11.43
N VAL A 52 13.73 15.53 -10.92
CA VAL A 52 13.44 15.08 -9.56
C VAL A 52 14.69 14.44 -8.96
N PRO A 53 15.36 15.11 -8.02
CA PRO A 53 16.55 14.57 -7.37
C PRO A 53 16.32 13.19 -6.74
N HIS A 54 17.33 12.32 -6.82
CA HIS A 54 17.29 10.91 -6.40
C HIS A 54 16.98 10.64 -4.93
N HIS A 55 17.24 11.64 -4.11
CA HIS A 55 16.96 11.55 -2.70
C HIS A 55 15.50 11.91 -2.38
N TRP A 56 14.73 12.45 -3.31
CA TRP A 56 13.29 12.65 -3.12
C TRP A 56 12.54 11.33 -3.23
N VAL A 57 11.37 11.27 -2.60
CA VAL A 57 10.51 10.08 -2.60
C VAL A 57 9.10 10.44 -2.99
N ARG A 58 8.41 9.50 -3.65
CA ARG A 58 6.99 9.62 -3.97
C ARG A 58 6.16 8.68 -3.12
N GLY A 59 5.02 9.17 -2.66
CA GLY A 59 3.97 8.33 -2.10
C GLY A 59 2.89 8.03 -3.15
N PHE A 60 2.12 6.98 -2.91
CA PHE A 60 0.84 6.72 -3.55
C PHE A 60 -0.12 6.20 -2.49
N GLU A 61 -1.18 6.95 -2.26
CA GLU A 61 -2.16 6.67 -1.23
C GLU A 61 -3.55 6.74 -1.83
N VAL A 62 -4.41 5.77 -1.49
CA VAL A 62 -5.79 5.69 -1.98
C VAL A 62 -6.70 5.52 -0.78
N TYR A 63 -7.61 6.48 -0.59
CA TYR A 63 -8.57 6.49 0.50
C TYR A 63 -10.01 6.48 -0.03
N GLU A 64 -10.93 5.89 0.73
CA GLU A 64 -12.36 5.88 0.41
C GLU A 64 -12.93 7.31 0.37
N ASP A 65 -12.59 8.12 1.37
CA ASP A 65 -13.00 9.51 1.54
C ASP A 65 -11.83 10.38 2.02
N ILE A 66 -12.04 11.70 2.04
CA ILE A 66 -10.98 12.65 2.42
C ILE A 66 -10.67 12.60 3.92
N GLU A 67 -11.68 12.32 4.74
CA GLU A 67 -11.58 12.26 6.20
C GLU A 67 -10.71 11.09 6.66
N ALA A 68 -10.75 9.97 5.94
CA ALA A 68 -9.89 8.83 6.20
C ALA A 68 -8.39 9.22 6.19
N ASN A 69 -7.98 10.14 5.32
CA ASN A 69 -6.63 10.69 5.36
C ASN A 69 -6.51 11.85 6.37
N THR A 70 -7.35 12.89 6.24
CA THR A 70 -7.12 14.15 6.96
C THR A 70 -7.41 14.07 8.45
N VAL A 71 -8.27 13.14 8.86
CA VAL A 71 -8.67 12.91 10.25
C VAL A 71 -8.08 11.61 10.75
N THR A 72 -8.44 10.46 10.16
CA THR A 72 -8.07 9.14 10.72
C THR A 72 -6.57 8.87 10.61
N HIS A 73 -6.01 8.89 9.41
CA HIS A 73 -4.59 8.63 9.18
C HIS A 73 -3.71 9.60 9.99
N ARG A 74 -4.03 10.89 9.93
CA ARG A 74 -3.28 11.96 10.61
C ARG A 74 -3.46 11.98 12.14
N ALA A 75 -4.49 11.33 12.67
CA ALA A 75 -4.68 11.20 14.11
C ALA A 75 -3.79 10.12 14.74
N SER A 76 -3.25 9.18 13.94
CA SER A 76 -2.41 8.08 14.43
C SER A 76 -1.15 8.59 15.16
N THR A 77 -0.72 7.84 16.16
CA THR A 77 0.46 8.16 16.97
C THR A 77 1.72 8.14 16.10
N GLU A 78 1.80 7.17 15.19
CA GLU A 78 2.90 6.96 14.26
C GLU A 78 3.02 8.11 13.27
N TYR A 79 1.90 8.57 12.70
CA TYR A 79 1.91 9.74 11.82
C TYR A 79 2.37 11.00 12.56
N LYS A 80 1.86 11.24 13.78
CA LYS A 80 2.28 12.39 14.60
C LYS A 80 3.76 12.34 14.94
N ALA A 81 4.28 11.19 15.35
CA ALA A 81 5.70 10.98 15.63
C ALA A 81 6.56 11.22 14.38
N PHE A 82 6.14 10.73 13.23
CA PHE A 82 6.79 11.00 11.95
C PHE A 82 6.80 12.50 11.62
N ARG A 83 5.68 13.21 11.76
CA ARG A 83 5.62 14.65 11.50
C ARG A 83 6.50 15.46 12.43
N ALA A 84 6.58 15.08 13.71
CA ALA A 84 7.50 15.68 14.67
C ALA A 84 8.96 15.47 14.24
N ALA A 85 9.34 14.22 13.92
CA ALA A 85 10.70 13.89 13.47
C ALA A 85 11.08 14.57 12.16
N VAL A 86 10.14 14.70 11.20
CA VAL A 86 10.37 15.44 9.95
C VAL A 86 10.78 16.88 10.23
N ALA A 87 10.13 17.53 11.20
CA ALA A 87 10.44 18.91 11.58
C ALA A 87 11.75 19.00 12.38
N GLU A 88 11.88 18.20 13.45
CA GLU A 88 13.02 18.23 14.36
C GLU A 88 14.33 17.85 13.66
N GLU A 89 14.32 16.78 12.87
CA GLU A 89 15.51 16.31 12.17
C GLU A 89 15.73 17.05 10.84
N GLY A 90 14.85 17.97 10.43
CA GLY A 90 14.95 18.66 9.14
C GLY A 90 14.99 17.69 7.94
N LEU A 91 14.11 16.67 7.95
CA LEU A 91 14.16 15.59 6.94
C LEU A 91 13.84 16.07 5.52
N LEU A 92 13.08 17.16 5.40
CA LEU A 92 12.65 17.73 4.13
C LEU A 92 13.26 19.13 3.94
N ALA A 93 13.75 19.44 2.74
CA ALA A 93 14.20 20.78 2.37
C ALA A 93 13.03 21.77 2.24
N ARG A 94 11.83 21.25 1.92
CA ARG A 94 10.57 21.99 1.85
C ARG A 94 9.40 21.04 2.09
N PRO A 95 8.21 21.54 2.48
CA PRO A 95 7.03 20.70 2.67
C PRO A 95 6.73 19.81 1.46
N SER A 96 6.20 18.61 1.73
CA SER A 96 5.76 17.70 0.67
C SER A 96 4.61 18.29 -0.14
N ASP A 97 4.59 18.05 -1.44
CA ASP A 97 3.43 18.35 -2.30
C ASP A 97 2.35 17.30 -2.05
N LEU A 98 1.22 17.71 -1.44
CA LEU A 98 0.13 16.83 -0.98
C LEU A 98 -1.21 17.19 -1.64
N ARG A 99 -1.24 17.17 -2.97
CA ARG A 99 -2.49 17.39 -3.72
C ARG A 99 -3.44 16.18 -3.60
N TYR A 100 -4.72 16.48 -3.41
CA TYR A 100 -5.81 15.50 -3.40
C TYR A 100 -6.47 15.45 -4.77
N TRP A 101 -6.59 14.25 -5.32
CA TRP A 101 -7.11 14.00 -6.66
C TRP A 101 -8.37 13.17 -6.56
N ARG A 102 -9.33 13.46 -7.45
CA ARG A 102 -10.46 12.58 -7.71
C ARG A 102 -10.23 11.85 -9.03
N PRO A 103 -10.46 10.54 -9.08
CA PRO A 103 -10.36 9.79 -10.33
C PRO A 103 -11.41 10.30 -11.33
N LEU A 104 -11.02 10.48 -12.59
CA LEU A 104 -11.94 10.82 -13.68
C LEU A 104 -12.28 9.60 -14.54
N SER A 105 -11.28 8.77 -14.83
CA SER A 105 -11.40 7.50 -15.56
C SER A 105 -10.21 6.60 -15.22
N GLY A 106 -10.31 5.30 -15.49
CA GLY A 106 -9.22 4.33 -15.31
C GLY A 106 -9.58 3.14 -14.39
N PHE A 107 -8.59 2.31 -14.07
CA PHE A 107 -8.77 1.15 -13.18
C PHE A 107 -7.62 1.04 -12.16
N LEU A 108 -7.94 0.58 -10.95
CA LEU A 108 -7.01 0.17 -9.89
C LEU A 108 -7.53 -1.16 -9.33
N THR A 109 -6.68 -2.20 -9.19
CA THR A 109 -7.06 -3.40 -8.45
C THR A 109 -5.86 -4.00 -7.71
N ARG A 110 -6.07 -4.45 -6.47
CA ARG A 110 -5.50 -5.72 -6.03
C ARG A 110 -6.42 -6.40 -5.02
N ASN A 111 -7.13 -7.44 -5.48
CA ASN A 111 -7.99 -8.30 -4.66
C ASN A 111 -7.65 -9.77 -4.97
N ILE A 112 -7.13 -10.54 -3.99
CA ILE A 112 -6.70 -11.95 -4.17
C ILE A 112 -7.82 -12.90 -3.68
N GLN A 113 -9.06 -12.71 -4.12
CA GLN A 113 -10.16 -13.63 -3.76
C GLN A 113 -10.49 -14.70 -4.82
N GLU A 114 -9.90 -14.66 -6.03
CA GLU A 114 -10.07 -15.72 -7.04
C GLU A 114 -8.95 -16.79 -7.07
N ALA A 115 -7.78 -16.54 -6.48
CA ALA A 115 -6.66 -17.49 -6.57
C ALA A 115 -6.86 -18.78 -5.75
N ALA A 116 -7.79 -18.79 -4.78
CA ALA A 116 -8.07 -19.94 -3.93
C ALA A 116 -9.36 -20.71 -4.32
N ALA A 117 -10.34 -20.06 -4.96
CA ALA A 117 -11.60 -20.74 -5.34
C ALA A 117 -11.43 -21.72 -6.51
N SER A 118 -10.44 -21.51 -7.39
CA SER A 118 -10.16 -22.41 -8.53
C SER A 118 -9.44 -23.70 -8.15
N LYS A 119 -8.83 -23.81 -6.95
CA LYS A 119 -8.13 -25.04 -6.56
C LYS A 119 -9.04 -26.06 -5.87
N THR A 120 -10.25 -25.66 -5.45
CA THR A 120 -11.15 -26.54 -4.69
C THR A 120 -12.14 -27.31 -5.58
N GLN A 121 -12.49 -26.83 -6.78
CA GLN A 121 -13.45 -27.53 -7.66
C GLN A 121 -12.87 -28.68 -8.50
N SER A 122 -11.56 -28.77 -8.70
CA SER A 122 -10.98 -29.93 -9.43
C SER A 122 -10.68 -31.15 -8.56
N GLN A 123 -10.71 -31.06 -7.23
CA GLN A 123 -10.46 -32.21 -6.35
C GLN A 123 -11.73 -32.88 -5.83
N THR A 124 -12.88 -32.19 -5.80
CA THR A 124 -14.15 -32.79 -5.34
C THR A 124 -14.92 -33.55 -6.44
N LEU A 125 -14.56 -33.40 -7.71
CA LEU A 125 -15.26 -34.07 -8.82
C LEU A 125 -14.63 -35.40 -9.31
N ARG A 126 -13.62 -35.94 -8.61
CA ARG A 126 -13.01 -37.25 -8.92
C ARG A 126 -13.18 -38.32 -7.83
N ARG A 127 -14.15 -38.15 -6.94
CA ARG A 127 -14.58 -39.21 -6.01
C ARG A 127 -16.10 -39.34 -6.04
N ARG A 128 -16.62 -39.76 -7.19
CA ARG A 128 -17.84 -40.57 -7.21
C ARG A 128 -17.43 -41.94 -7.74
N ASP A 129 -17.48 -42.91 -6.85
CA ASP A 129 -17.34 -44.33 -7.14
C ASP A 129 -18.31 -44.75 -8.25
N PRO A 130 -18.01 -45.87 -8.92
CA PRO A 130 -19.04 -46.88 -9.01
C PRO A 130 -18.59 -48.17 -8.33
N PHE A 131 -19.40 -48.49 -7.34
CA PHE A 131 -19.74 -49.81 -6.86
C PHE A 131 -20.07 -50.77 -8.03
N CYS A 132 -19.30 -51.86 -8.19
CA CYS A 132 -19.65 -53.15 -8.78
C CYS A 132 -18.37 -53.99 -8.80
N GLY A 133 -18.26 -55.25 -8.38
CA GLY A 133 -19.19 -56.29 -7.97
C GLY A 133 -18.34 -57.58 -7.92
N SER A 134 -18.57 -58.42 -6.91
CA SER A 134 -17.89 -59.70 -6.70
C SER A 134 -17.88 -60.61 -7.94
N TRP A 135 -16.80 -61.34 -8.21
CA TRP A 135 -16.86 -62.64 -8.89
C TRP A 135 -15.78 -63.60 -8.38
N LYS A 136 -16.22 -64.80 -8.00
CA LYS A 136 -15.43 -65.98 -7.59
C LYS A 136 -15.08 -66.83 -8.82
N GLY A 137 -14.00 -67.61 -8.73
CA GLY A 137 -13.67 -68.75 -9.61
C GLY A 137 -12.33 -68.54 -10.31
N SER A 138 -11.37 -69.48 -10.34
CA SER A 138 -11.36 -70.91 -10.01
C SER A 138 -9.98 -71.31 -9.48
#